data_AF-A0A2J6S3Z7-F1
#
_entry.id   AF-A0A2J6S3Z7-F1
#
_cell.length_a   1.000
_cell.length_b   1.000
_cell.length_c   1.000
_cell.angle_alpha   90.00
_cell.angle_beta   90.00
_cell.angle_gamma   90.00
#
_symmetry.space_group_name_H-M   'P 1'
#
loop_
_entity.id
_entity.type
_entity.pdbx_description
1 polymer ?
#
loop_
_entity_poly.entity_id
_entity_poly.type
_entity_poly.pdbx_seq_one_letter_code
_entity_poly.pdbx_strand_id
1 'polypeptide(L)'
;MRIPLLSFVLLAVCSTASAVLTLTSTGCVDAAGFQTCQNGVTAASYTCLNASTTQTETLACGCSDYVGNYNCYSAYCWNRVNECEYQEYVVEYLVGCPIAKLPVPYFPTPDNAPDSCSCNVGDVYLAISSNIQQGGTCSTNVSNSSPDAAVQEIQGCECCEVSGALSSIYAICPNTDPTLIGLSSVQQLETTLDTQINDCQPYLAEYNCVSDLGFSQVVGNIFYGPNNLPASGTQTLSNVAGTVTAPASGGVFTYTNGGDGQVYTISAASVKAGSGGGATTTGKGAASTNGGVASTGSAAPATTGKPNGAEKLVSTWGALVSGIVISIVFMS
;
A
#
# COMPACT_ATOMS: atom_id res chain seq x y z
N MET A 1 40.58 17.36 -0.55
CA MET A 1 39.46 18.28 -0.84
C MET A 1 38.80 17.80 -2.12
N ARG A 2 37.84 16.89 -1.99
CA ARG A 2 37.01 16.38 -3.10
C ARG A 2 35.59 16.90 -2.86
N ILE A 3 35.02 17.50 -3.89
CA ILE A 3 33.68 18.10 -3.92
C ILE A 3 32.65 16.97 -3.79
N PRO A 4 31.64 17.05 -2.90
CA PRO A 4 30.58 16.06 -2.86
C PRO A 4 29.68 16.31 -4.07
N LEU A 5 29.85 15.53 -5.13
CA LEU A 5 28.81 15.36 -6.13
C LEU A 5 27.68 14.59 -5.46
N LEU A 6 26.54 15.26 -5.23
CA LEU A 6 25.26 14.59 -5.05
C LEU A 6 25.01 13.73 -6.29
N SER A 7 25.39 12.46 -6.24
CA SER A 7 24.91 11.45 -7.18
C SER A 7 23.44 11.22 -6.89
N PHE A 8 22.57 11.82 -7.71
CA PHE A 8 21.22 11.34 -7.88
C PHE A 8 21.30 9.95 -8.51
N VAL A 9 21.22 8.91 -7.69
CA VAL A 9 21.07 7.54 -8.15
C VAL A 9 19.69 7.42 -8.80
N LEU A 10 19.66 7.32 -10.13
CA LEU A 10 18.46 6.92 -10.86
C LEU A 10 18.17 5.46 -10.48
N LEU A 11 17.05 5.24 -9.78
CA LEU A 11 16.49 3.91 -9.54
C LEU A 11 16.16 3.25 -10.89
N ALA A 12 16.94 2.25 -11.28
CA ALA A 12 16.57 1.34 -12.35
C ALA A 12 15.57 0.31 -11.78
N VAL A 13 14.27 0.52 -12.05
CA VAL A 13 13.21 -0.43 -11.66
C VAL A 13 13.10 -1.50 -12.73
N CYS A 14 13.41 -2.74 -12.38
CA CYS A 14 13.28 -3.88 -13.29
C CYS A 14 11.79 -4.21 -13.56
N SER A 15 11.48 -4.45 -14.82
CA SER A 15 10.16 -4.64 -15.40
C SER A 15 9.53 -6.00 -15.06
N THR A 16 8.96 -6.18 -13.87
CA THR A 16 7.91 -7.19 -13.68
C THR A 16 6.57 -6.53 -13.91
N ALA A 17 5.76 -7.07 -14.82
CA ALA A 17 4.39 -6.63 -15.05
C ALA A 17 3.55 -6.97 -13.80
N SER A 18 3.63 -6.12 -12.78
CA SER A 18 2.69 -6.10 -11.67
C SER A 18 1.36 -5.64 -12.24
N ALA A 19 0.29 -6.42 -12.07
CA ALA A 19 -1.04 -5.91 -12.32
C ALA A 19 -1.25 -4.67 -11.43
N VAL A 20 -1.61 -3.53 -12.03
CA VAL A 20 -1.90 -2.30 -11.27
C VAL A 20 -3.02 -2.59 -10.27
N LEU A 21 -2.79 -2.40 -8.97
CA LEU A 21 -3.87 -2.57 -8.00
C LEU A 21 -4.92 -1.49 -8.25
N THR A 22 -6.16 -1.92 -8.39
CA THR A 22 -7.30 -1.02 -8.60
C THR A 22 -8.32 -1.28 -7.51
N LEU A 23 -8.67 -0.23 -6.78
CA LEU A 23 -9.73 -0.29 -5.78
C LEU A 23 -11.08 -0.47 -6.46
N THR A 24 -11.88 -1.44 -5.99
CA THR A 24 -13.16 -1.80 -6.61
C THR A 24 -14.35 -1.37 -5.76
N SER A 25 -15.50 -1.12 -6.39
CA SER A 25 -16.73 -0.68 -5.73
C SER A 25 -17.52 -1.79 -5.06
N THR A 26 -17.16 -3.05 -5.32
CA THR A 26 -17.81 -4.22 -4.74
C THR A 26 -17.75 -4.13 -3.21
N GLY A 27 -18.86 -4.40 -2.53
CA GLY A 27 -18.91 -4.40 -1.06
C GLY A 27 -18.81 -3.02 -0.39
N CYS A 28 -18.59 -1.94 -1.13
CA CYS A 28 -18.58 -0.59 -0.56
C CYS A 28 -19.97 -0.19 -0.07
N VAL A 29 -20.00 0.51 1.06
CA VAL A 29 -21.25 1.06 1.64
C VAL A 29 -22.02 1.95 0.64
N ASP A 30 -21.31 2.63 -0.26
CA ASP A 30 -21.90 3.31 -1.42
C ASP A 30 -21.09 3.05 -2.70
N ALA A 31 -21.27 1.86 -3.27
CA ALA A 31 -20.63 1.45 -4.52
C ALA A 31 -20.82 2.44 -5.69
N ALA A 32 -22.03 3.02 -5.83
CA ALA A 32 -22.34 3.98 -6.90
C ALA A 32 -21.66 5.34 -6.67
N GLY A 33 -21.65 5.81 -5.42
CA GLY A 33 -20.92 7.00 -5.01
C GLY A 33 -19.42 6.85 -5.25
N PHE A 34 -18.85 5.69 -4.87
CA PHE A 34 -17.45 5.38 -5.11
C PHE A 34 -17.10 5.37 -6.60
N GLN A 35 -17.91 4.71 -7.44
CA GLN A 35 -17.65 4.65 -8.88
C GLN A 35 -17.75 6.03 -9.54
N THR A 36 -18.70 6.86 -9.10
CA THR A 36 -18.82 8.25 -9.57
C THR A 36 -17.58 9.07 -9.17
N CYS A 37 -17.11 8.88 -7.94
CA CYS A 37 -15.89 9.54 -7.44
C CYS A 37 -14.65 9.10 -8.24
N GLN A 38 -14.45 7.79 -8.43
CA GLN A 38 -13.35 7.26 -9.25
C GLN A 38 -13.38 7.80 -10.68
N ASN A 39 -14.55 7.82 -11.33
CA ASN A 39 -14.67 8.37 -12.68
C ASN A 39 -14.23 9.85 -12.74
N GLY A 40 -14.53 10.61 -11.69
CA GLY A 40 -14.07 12.00 -11.54
C GLY A 40 -12.55 12.09 -11.40
N VAL A 41 -11.95 11.24 -10.57
CA VAL A 41 -10.49 11.14 -10.42
C VAL A 41 -9.84 10.76 -11.74
N THR A 42 -10.31 9.69 -12.41
CA THR A 42 -9.79 9.26 -13.71
C THR A 42 -9.88 10.36 -14.76
N ALA A 43 -11.00 11.11 -14.82
CA ALA A 43 -11.13 12.23 -15.74
C ALA A 43 -10.11 13.34 -15.44
N ALA A 44 -9.91 13.69 -14.16
CA ALA A 44 -8.92 14.66 -13.74
C ALA A 44 -7.48 14.20 -14.06
N SER A 45 -7.16 12.93 -13.80
CA SER A 45 -5.88 12.31 -14.13
C SER A 45 -5.62 12.35 -15.64
N TYR A 46 -6.64 12.05 -16.47
CA TYR A 46 -6.52 12.14 -17.92
C TYR A 46 -6.28 13.58 -18.39
N THR A 47 -6.99 14.56 -17.83
CA THR A 47 -6.72 15.98 -18.11
C THR A 47 -5.31 16.39 -17.71
N CYS A 48 -4.84 15.97 -16.54
CA CYS A 48 -3.48 16.24 -16.06
C CYS A 48 -2.43 15.64 -17.00
N LEU A 49 -2.57 14.37 -17.35
CA LEU A 49 -1.62 13.66 -18.22
C LEU A 49 -1.54 14.27 -19.62
N ASN A 50 -2.66 14.72 -20.19
CA ASN A 50 -2.66 15.40 -21.49
C ASN A 50 -2.01 16.79 -21.47
N ALA A 51 -1.98 17.43 -20.29
CA ALA A 51 -1.31 18.71 -20.09
C ALA A 51 0.16 18.55 -19.70
N SER A 52 0.57 17.35 -19.29
CA SER A 52 1.95 17.04 -18.89
C SER A 52 2.90 17.14 -20.08
N THR A 53 4.04 17.80 -19.86
CA THR A 53 5.11 17.96 -20.84
C THR A 53 6.43 17.33 -20.39
N THR A 54 6.51 16.92 -19.13
CA THR A 54 7.71 16.36 -18.50
C THR A 54 7.41 15.07 -17.76
N GLN A 55 8.45 14.27 -17.51
CA GLN A 55 8.32 13.05 -16.71
C GLN A 55 7.85 13.34 -15.28
N THR A 56 8.33 14.44 -14.69
CA THR A 56 7.95 14.86 -13.34
C THR A 56 6.46 15.21 -13.26
N GLU A 57 5.94 15.93 -14.24
CA GLU A 57 4.51 16.24 -14.32
C GLU A 57 3.66 14.98 -14.48
N THR A 58 4.09 14.03 -15.32
CA THR A 58 3.42 12.74 -15.51
C THR A 58 3.35 11.95 -14.20
N LEU A 59 4.47 11.90 -13.46
CA LEU A 59 4.52 11.22 -12.17
C LEU A 59 3.63 11.93 -11.13
N ALA A 60 3.62 13.26 -11.10
CA ALA A 60 2.75 14.04 -10.23
C ALA A 60 1.26 13.79 -10.52
N CYS A 61 0.88 13.64 -11.79
CA CYS A 61 -0.48 13.23 -12.17
C CYS A 61 -0.81 11.84 -11.61
N GLY A 62 0.11 10.87 -11.74
CA GLY A 62 -0.08 9.53 -11.17
C GLY A 62 -0.23 9.55 -9.65
N CYS A 63 0.57 10.34 -8.94
CA CYS A 63 0.44 10.48 -7.48
C CYS A 63 -0.86 11.15 -7.05
N SER A 64 -1.33 12.12 -7.84
CA SER A 64 -2.63 12.75 -7.61
C SER A 64 -3.79 11.76 -7.83
N ASP A 65 -3.65 10.82 -8.78
CA ASP A 65 -4.61 9.74 -9.01
C ASP A 65 -4.74 8.83 -7.78
N TYR A 66 -3.61 8.39 -7.19
CA TYR A 66 -3.60 7.64 -5.93
C TYR A 66 -4.34 8.38 -4.82
N VAL A 67 -4.01 9.66 -4.62
CA VAL A 67 -4.64 10.52 -3.61
C VAL A 67 -6.14 10.64 -3.81
N GLY A 68 -6.58 10.87 -5.05
CA GLY A 68 -8.00 10.91 -5.39
C GLY A 68 -8.70 9.61 -5.06
N ASN A 69 -8.14 8.47 -5.46
CA ASN A 69 -8.76 7.16 -5.31
C ASN A 69 -8.87 6.70 -3.86
N TYR A 70 -7.82 6.81 -3.05
CA TYR A 70 -7.93 6.41 -1.64
C TYR A 70 -8.82 7.40 -0.85
N ASN A 71 -8.92 8.67 -1.26
CA ASN A 71 -9.90 9.62 -0.72
C ASN A 71 -11.34 9.22 -1.07
N CYS A 72 -11.59 8.83 -2.32
CA CYS A 72 -12.85 8.24 -2.73
C CYS A 72 -13.17 6.99 -1.90
N TYR A 73 -12.20 6.12 -1.66
CA TYR A 73 -12.38 4.91 -0.86
C TYR A 73 -12.71 5.25 0.59
N SER A 74 -12.00 6.22 1.18
CA SER A 74 -12.26 6.73 2.53
C SER A 74 -13.65 7.34 2.70
N ALA A 75 -14.21 7.93 1.64
CA ALA A 75 -15.55 8.50 1.64
C ALA A 75 -16.63 7.43 1.45
N TYR A 76 -16.48 6.54 0.46
CA TYR A 76 -17.59 5.70 -0.02
C TYR A 76 -17.43 4.20 0.25
N CYS A 77 -16.24 3.77 0.68
CA CYS A 77 -15.85 2.40 0.98
C CYS A 77 -15.18 2.28 2.35
N TRP A 78 -15.48 3.20 3.29
CA TRP A 78 -14.89 3.20 4.63
C TRP A 78 -15.10 1.90 5.39
N ASN A 79 -16.06 1.07 4.98
CA ASN A 79 -16.31 -0.23 5.58
C ASN A 79 -15.31 -1.33 5.15
N ARG A 80 -14.44 -1.01 4.19
CA ARG A 80 -13.45 -1.92 3.57
C ARG A 80 -12.01 -1.41 3.69
N VAL A 81 -11.77 -0.33 4.43
CA VAL A 81 -10.43 0.32 4.55
C VAL A 81 -9.41 -0.51 5.33
N ASN A 82 -9.83 -1.59 5.98
CA ASN A 82 -8.92 -2.49 6.69
C ASN A 82 -8.43 -3.64 5.82
N GLU A 83 -9.10 -3.90 4.70
CA GLU A 83 -8.85 -5.06 3.85
C GLU A 83 -7.50 -4.98 3.13
N CYS A 84 -7.03 -6.13 2.65
CA CYS A 84 -5.77 -6.27 1.91
C CYS A 84 -5.70 -5.30 0.73
N GLU A 85 -6.78 -5.19 -0.06
CA GLU A 85 -6.79 -4.39 -1.27
C GLU A 85 -6.54 -2.91 -0.98
N TYR A 86 -7.04 -2.39 0.14
CA TYR A 86 -6.76 -1.00 0.54
C TYR A 86 -5.32 -0.83 1.03
N GLN A 87 -4.84 -1.75 1.88
CA GLN A 87 -3.48 -1.70 2.39
C GLN A 87 -2.45 -1.79 1.25
N GLU A 88 -2.61 -2.75 0.34
CA GLU A 88 -1.74 -2.93 -0.83
C GLU A 88 -1.76 -1.69 -1.74
N TYR A 89 -2.92 -1.09 -1.98
CA TYR A 89 -3.04 0.13 -2.77
C TYR A 89 -2.29 1.32 -2.14
N VAL A 90 -2.38 1.48 -0.81
CA VAL A 90 -1.65 2.54 -0.10
C VAL A 90 -0.14 2.26 -0.11
N VAL A 91 0.29 1.01 0.01
CA VAL A 91 1.71 0.64 -0.15
C VAL A 91 2.19 0.94 -1.57
N GLU A 92 1.40 0.64 -2.61
CA GLU A 92 1.76 0.99 -3.99
C GLU A 92 1.92 2.50 -4.17
N TYR A 93 1.04 3.31 -3.56
CA TYR A 93 1.23 4.77 -3.50
C TYR A 93 2.54 5.14 -2.79
N LEU A 94 2.79 4.61 -1.60
CA LEU A 94 3.96 4.96 -0.79
C LEU A 94 5.29 4.53 -1.42
N VAL A 95 5.30 3.48 -2.24
CA VAL A 95 6.47 3.00 -2.99
C VAL A 95 6.59 3.70 -4.35
N GLY A 96 5.48 3.86 -5.07
CA GLY A 96 5.45 4.36 -6.45
C GLY A 96 5.53 5.88 -6.57
N CYS A 97 5.23 6.61 -5.51
CA CYS A 97 5.25 8.08 -5.51
C CYS A 97 6.38 8.65 -4.66
N PRO A 98 7.38 9.32 -5.27
CA PRO A 98 8.51 9.88 -4.52
C PRO A 98 8.16 10.93 -3.48
N ILE A 99 7.00 11.59 -3.66
CA ILE A 99 6.50 12.57 -2.70
C ILE A 99 5.65 11.93 -1.60
N ALA A 100 5.20 10.69 -1.76
CA ALA A 100 4.22 10.07 -0.87
C ALA A 100 4.77 9.92 0.55
N LYS A 101 3.97 10.33 1.54
CA LYS A 101 4.28 10.22 2.96
C LYS A 101 3.01 10.05 3.77
N LEU A 102 3.18 9.48 4.95
CA LEU A 102 2.15 9.47 5.98
C LEU A 102 1.92 10.88 6.56
N PRO A 103 0.72 11.16 7.06
CA PRO A 103 -0.42 10.24 7.22
C PRO A 103 -1.23 10.02 5.93
N VAL A 104 -1.74 8.80 5.78
CA VAL A 104 -2.78 8.40 4.82
C VAL A 104 -3.95 7.84 5.66
N PRO A 105 -5.22 8.16 5.35
CA PRO A 105 -6.35 7.70 6.14
C PRO A 105 -6.34 6.17 6.34
N TYR A 106 -6.65 5.72 7.56
CA TYR A 106 -6.79 4.30 7.90
C TYR A 106 -5.55 3.41 7.66
N PHE A 107 -4.37 4.02 7.49
CA PHE A 107 -3.12 3.30 7.23
C PHE A 107 -2.02 3.67 8.24
N PRO A 108 -1.31 2.69 8.84
CA PRO A 108 -1.55 1.25 8.72
C PRO A 108 -2.88 0.86 9.40
N THR A 109 -3.39 -0.32 9.06
CA THR A 109 -4.61 -0.83 9.70
C THR A 109 -4.34 -1.12 11.17
N PRO A 110 -5.24 -0.78 12.12
CA PRO A 110 -5.04 -1.12 13.53
C PRO A 110 -5.05 -2.63 13.80
N ASP A 111 -4.36 -3.05 14.85
CA ASP A 111 -4.37 -4.45 15.30
C ASP A 111 -5.79 -4.98 15.54
N ASN A 112 -6.05 -6.19 15.06
CA ASN A 112 -7.32 -6.90 15.21
C ASN A 112 -8.54 -6.12 14.66
N ALA A 113 -8.32 -5.20 13.72
CA ALA A 113 -9.43 -4.50 13.08
C ALA A 113 -10.34 -5.52 12.36
N PRO A 114 -11.67 -5.33 12.40
CA PRO A 114 -12.57 -6.20 11.68
C PRO A 114 -12.34 -6.08 10.18
N ASP A 115 -12.45 -7.20 9.47
CA ASP A 115 -12.25 -7.28 8.02
C ASP A 115 -10.83 -6.84 7.59
N SER A 116 -9.84 -7.00 8.48
CA SER A 116 -8.47 -6.66 8.19
C SER A 116 -7.81 -7.67 7.25
N CYS A 117 -6.75 -7.25 6.58
CA CYS A 117 -5.89 -8.20 5.88
C CYS A 117 -5.28 -9.23 6.84
N SER A 118 -5.12 -10.47 6.38
CA SER A 118 -4.52 -11.59 7.13
C SER A 118 -3.07 -11.35 7.54
N CYS A 119 -2.42 -10.41 6.85
CA CYS A 119 -1.13 -9.83 7.19
C CYS A 119 -1.30 -8.31 7.17
N ASN A 120 -0.82 -7.61 8.20
CA ASN A 120 -0.82 -6.15 8.18
C ASN A 120 0.30 -5.65 7.26
N VAL A 121 0.02 -5.54 5.97
CA VAL A 121 0.99 -5.12 4.95
C VAL A 121 1.47 -3.69 5.23
N GLY A 122 0.63 -2.86 5.86
CA GLY A 122 1.02 -1.53 6.30
C GLY A 122 2.13 -1.56 7.35
N ASP A 123 2.01 -2.40 8.37
CA ASP A 123 3.06 -2.55 9.38
C ASP A 123 4.35 -3.11 8.79
N VAL A 124 4.24 -4.08 7.86
CA VAL A 124 5.41 -4.61 7.14
C VAL A 124 6.13 -3.51 6.37
N TYR A 125 5.40 -2.70 5.58
CA TYR A 125 5.97 -1.58 4.85
C TYR A 125 6.67 -0.59 5.79
N LEU A 126 6.01 -0.19 6.88
CA LEU A 126 6.58 0.79 7.81
C LEU A 126 7.82 0.28 8.51
N ALA A 127 7.85 -1.01 8.87
CA ALA A 127 9.02 -1.63 9.47
C ALA A 127 10.19 -1.70 8.48
N ILE A 128 9.94 -2.03 7.20
CA ILE A 128 10.97 -1.97 6.14
C ILE A 128 11.48 -0.54 5.98
N SER A 129 10.58 0.44 5.77
CA SER A 129 10.95 1.85 5.60
C SER A 129 11.66 2.45 6.82
N SER A 130 11.35 1.97 8.02
CA SER A 130 12.05 2.36 9.25
C SER A 130 13.49 1.84 9.26
N ASN A 131 13.73 0.60 8.85
CA ASN A 131 15.10 0.07 8.73
C ASN A 131 15.90 0.84 7.69
N ILE A 132 15.30 1.17 6.53
CA ILE A 132 15.95 1.97 5.48
C ILE A 132 16.40 3.34 6.00
N GLN A 133 15.52 4.05 6.71
CA GLN A 133 15.88 5.35 7.30
C GLN A 133 16.99 5.24 8.35
N GLN A 134 16.99 4.16 9.13
CA GLN A 134 18.00 3.91 10.15
C GLN A 134 19.35 3.54 9.54
N GLY A 135 19.38 2.75 8.46
CA GLY A 135 20.60 2.45 7.72
C GLY A 135 21.22 3.69 7.09
N GLY A 136 20.41 4.54 6.42
CA GLY A 136 20.88 5.83 5.93
C GLY A 136 21.43 6.74 7.04
N THR A 137 20.79 6.75 8.21
CA THR A 137 21.25 7.52 9.39
C THR A 137 22.56 6.94 9.94
N CYS A 138 22.65 5.62 10.06
CA CYS A 138 23.83 4.89 10.51
C CYS A 138 25.03 5.22 9.63
N SER A 139 24.92 5.01 8.31
CA SER A 139 25.99 5.26 7.34
C SER A 139 26.44 6.73 7.32
N THR A 140 25.51 7.67 7.54
CA THR A 140 25.83 9.10 7.59
C THR A 140 26.57 9.50 8.88
N ASN A 141 26.33 8.79 9.98
CA ASN A 141 26.91 9.09 11.29
C ASN A 141 28.23 8.37 11.56
N VAL A 142 28.66 7.46 10.67
CA VAL A 142 29.97 6.81 10.77
C VAL A 142 31.07 7.86 10.86
N SER A 143 31.80 7.83 11.96
CA SER A 143 32.82 8.82 12.31
C SER A 143 34.12 8.15 12.72
N ASN A 144 34.55 7.18 11.93
CA ASN A 144 35.82 6.50 12.14
C ASN A 144 36.99 7.27 11.50
N SER A 145 38.06 7.49 12.26
CA SER A 145 39.26 8.17 11.76
C SER A 145 40.06 7.34 10.76
N SER A 146 39.87 6.01 10.76
CA SER A 146 40.45 5.11 9.77
C SER A 146 39.48 4.93 8.60
N PRO A 147 39.88 5.27 7.35
CA PRO A 147 39.02 5.10 6.19
C PRO A 147 38.55 3.65 5.98
N ASP A 148 39.44 2.68 6.20
CA ASP A 148 39.10 1.26 6.00
C ASP A 148 38.07 0.79 7.04
N ALA A 149 38.21 1.23 8.29
CA ALA A 149 37.26 0.89 9.34
C ALA A 149 35.91 1.59 9.12
N ALA A 150 35.92 2.83 8.60
CA ALA A 150 34.69 3.52 8.21
C ALA A 150 33.93 2.76 7.13
N VAL A 151 34.62 2.23 6.13
CA VAL A 151 33.99 1.42 5.06
C VAL A 151 33.38 0.14 5.64
N GLN A 152 34.05 -0.54 6.55
CA GLN A 152 33.50 -1.74 7.20
C GLN A 152 32.27 -1.43 8.06
N GLU A 153 32.27 -0.29 8.75
CA GLU A 153 31.14 0.16 9.57
C GLU A 153 29.93 0.55 8.71
N ILE A 154 30.16 1.24 7.57
CA ILE A 154 29.11 1.53 6.57
C ILE A 154 28.52 0.23 6.04
N GLN A 155 29.35 -0.75 5.68
CA GLN A 155 28.87 -2.06 5.23
C GLN A 155 28.08 -2.79 6.33
N GLY A 156 28.47 -2.61 7.59
CA GLY A 156 27.69 -3.04 8.76
C GLY A 156 26.31 -2.39 8.81
N CYS A 157 26.23 -1.07 8.62
CA CYS A 157 24.96 -0.34 8.54
C CYS A 157 24.05 -0.90 7.44
N GLU A 158 24.58 -1.07 6.22
CA GLU A 158 23.83 -1.59 5.06
C GLU A 158 23.35 -3.03 5.30
N CYS A 159 24.18 -3.86 5.91
CA CYS A 159 23.80 -5.22 6.26
C CYS A 159 22.74 -5.29 7.37
N CYS A 160 22.79 -4.41 8.35
CA CYS A 160 21.74 -4.27 9.36
C CYS A 160 20.43 -3.72 8.76
N GLU A 161 20.52 -2.86 7.75
CA GLU A 161 19.39 -2.33 7.01
C GLU A 161 18.64 -3.45 6.25
N VAL A 162 19.36 -4.21 5.42
CA VAL A 162 18.80 -5.34 4.66
C VAL A 162 18.28 -6.42 5.63
N SER A 163 19.07 -6.77 6.64
CA SER A 163 18.71 -7.77 7.64
C SER A 163 17.45 -7.37 8.40
N GLY A 164 17.36 -6.12 8.85
CA GLY A 164 16.21 -5.62 9.60
C GLY A 164 14.95 -5.55 8.74
N ALA A 165 15.08 -5.16 7.47
CA ALA A 165 13.98 -5.16 6.51
C ALA A 165 13.43 -6.59 6.26
N LEU A 166 14.31 -7.58 6.01
CA LEU A 166 13.91 -8.99 5.89
C LEU A 166 13.25 -9.49 7.17
N SER A 167 13.85 -9.19 8.33
CA SER A 167 13.34 -9.64 9.62
C SER A 167 11.95 -9.12 9.91
N SER A 168 11.65 -7.90 9.49
CA SER A 168 10.32 -7.31 9.61
C SER A 168 9.26 -8.10 8.85
N ILE A 169 9.56 -8.57 7.63
CA ILE A 169 8.65 -9.40 6.83
C ILE A 169 8.31 -10.69 7.57
N TYR A 170 9.33 -11.44 7.99
CA TYR A 170 9.14 -12.74 8.63
C TYR A 170 8.54 -12.64 10.04
N ALA A 171 8.80 -11.55 10.77
CA ALA A 171 8.29 -11.40 12.12
C ALA A 171 6.84 -10.93 12.16
N ILE A 172 6.45 -10.01 11.27
CA ILE A 172 5.09 -9.45 11.24
C ILE A 172 4.13 -10.44 10.55
N CYS A 173 4.56 -11.08 9.46
CA CYS A 173 3.71 -11.97 8.67
C CYS A 173 4.41 -13.31 8.34
N PRO A 174 4.70 -14.15 9.35
CA PRO A 174 5.52 -15.36 9.20
C PRO A 174 4.95 -16.41 8.24
N ASN A 175 3.62 -16.43 8.05
CA ASN A 175 2.93 -17.46 7.26
C ASN A 175 2.62 -17.02 5.82
N THR A 176 2.76 -15.72 5.53
CA THR A 176 2.44 -15.13 4.24
C THR A 176 3.61 -15.29 3.28
N ASP A 177 3.32 -15.51 2.01
CA ASP A 177 4.34 -15.50 0.95
C ASP A 177 5.04 -14.13 0.92
N PRO A 178 6.37 -14.06 1.21
CA PRO A 178 7.11 -12.80 1.26
C PRO A 178 7.06 -11.99 -0.04
N THR A 179 6.86 -12.66 -1.19
CA THR A 179 6.75 -12.00 -2.50
C THR A 179 5.53 -11.08 -2.60
N LEU A 180 4.52 -11.27 -1.73
CA LEU A 180 3.32 -10.45 -1.66
C LEU A 180 3.45 -9.27 -0.69
N ILE A 181 4.47 -9.24 0.17
CA ILE A 181 4.55 -8.33 1.31
C ILE A 181 5.92 -7.65 1.44
N GLY A 182 6.53 -7.30 0.31
CA GLY A 182 7.70 -6.41 0.28
C GLY A 182 9.06 -7.09 0.06
N LEU A 183 9.13 -8.40 -0.18
CA LEU A 183 10.41 -9.04 -0.52
C LEU A 183 11.05 -8.41 -1.77
N SER A 184 10.25 -8.05 -2.77
CA SER A 184 10.75 -7.36 -3.97
C SER A 184 11.36 -6.00 -3.65
N SER A 185 10.78 -5.25 -2.71
CA SER A 185 11.34 -3.98 -2.23
C SER A 185 12.68 -4.19 -1.54
N VAL A 186 12.82 -5.26 -0.76
CA VAL A 186 14.10 -5.61 -0.11
C VAL A 186 15.14 -6.06 -1.13
N GLN A 187 14.78 -6.84 -2.15
CA GLN A 187 15.70 -7.22 -3.22
C GLN A 187 16.17 -6.00 -4.03
N GLN A 188 15.26 -5.04 -4.26
CA GLN A 188 15.62 -3.77 -4.88
C GLN A 188 16.58 -2.97 -3.98
N LEU A 189 16.36 -2.99 -2.66
CA LEU A 189 17.26 -2.37 -1.69
C LEU A 189 18.66 -2.99 -1.73
N GLU A 190 18.76 -4.32 -1.70
CA GLU A 190 20.04 -5.04 -1.84
C GLU A 190 20.78 -4.63 -3.11
N THR A 191 20.05 -4.46 -4.21
CA THR A 191 20.61 -3.99 -5.49
C THR A 191 21.08 -2.54 -5.41
N THR A 192 20.32 -1.66 -4.76
CA THR A 192 20.65 -0.24 -4.63
C THR A 192 21.84 0.00 -3.72
N LEU A 193 21.98 -0.79 -2.66
CA LEU A 193 23.11 -0.73 -1.73
C LEU A 193 24.33 -1.53 -2.20
N ASP A 194 24.23 -2.26 -3.32
CA ASP A 194 25.23 -3.27 -3.72
C ASP A 194 25.60 -4.23 -2.58
N THR A 195 24.60 -4.56 -1.76
CA THR A 195 24.76 -5.32 -0.52
C THR A 195 23.75 -6.46 -0.50
N GLN A 196 24.17 -7.65 -0.89
CA GLN A 196 23.31 -8.84 -0.86
C GLN A 196 23.32 -9.45 0.53
N ILE A 197 22.16 -9.94 1.00
CA ILE A 197 22.07 -10.58 2.32
C ILE A 197 23.07 -11.72 2.51
N ASN A 198 23.42 -12.43 1.43
CA ASN A 198 24.39 -13.52 1.43
C ASN A 198 25.80 -13.09 1.85
N ASP A 199 26.15 -11.83 1.63
CA ASP A 199 27.46 -11.27 1.97
C ASP A 199 27.47 -10.60 3.35
N CYS A 200 26.32 -10.52 4.01
CA CYS A 200 26.17 -9.82 5.28
C CYS A 200 26.55 -10.62 6.53
N GLN A 201 26.76 -11.92 6.41
CA GLN A 201 27.11 -12.77 7.55
C GLN A 201 28.32 -12.28 8.37
N PRO A 202 29.48 -11.92 7.78
CA PRO A 202 30.61 -11.40 8.57
C PRO A 202 30.28 -10.10 9.29
N TYR A 203 29.52 -9.21 8.66
CA TYR A 203 29.17 -7.90 9.24
C TYR A 203 28.16 -8.03 10.38
N LEU A 204 27.15 -8.89 10.22
CA LEU A 204 26.16 -9.16 11.29
C LEU A 204 26.78 -9.93 12.48
N ALA A 205 27.93 -10.57 12.29
CA ALA A 205 28.69 -11.20 13.37
C ALA A 205 29.62 -10.21 14.11
N GLU A 206 30.15 -9.22 13.39
CA GLU A 206 31.04 -8.19 13.94
C GLU A 206 30.27 -7.06 14.63
N TYR A 207 29.17 -6.61 14.01
CA TYR A 207 28.40 -5.45 14.45
C TYR A 207 27.02 -5.87 14.98
N ASN A 208 26.73 -5.49 16.22
CA ASN A 208 25.37 -5.53 16.74
C ASN A 208 24.58 -4.33 16.20
N CYS A 209 23.58 -4.60 15.38
CA CYS A 209 22.75 -3.56 14.75
C CYS A 209 22.18 -2.55 15.76
N VAL A 210 21.80 -3.00 16.95
CA VAL A 210 21.18 -2.14 17.97
C VAL A 210 22.23 -1.41 18.79
N SER A 211 23.13 -2.14 19.45
CA SER A 211 24.06 -1.53 20.41
C SER A 211 25.21 -0.79 19.76
N ASP A 212 25.66 -1.24 18.59
CA ASP A 212 26.87 -0.71 17.95
C ASP A 212 26.50 0.29 16.86
N LEU A 213 25.43 0.01 16.12
CA LEU A 213 25.03 0.76 14.92
C LEU A 213 23.75 1.60 15.10
N GLY A 214 23.11 1.53 16.28
CA GLY A 214 22.02 2.43 16.65
C GLY A 214 20.67 2.16 15.98
N PHE A 215 20.48 0.97 15.40
CA PHE A 215 19.16 0.55 14.94
C PHE A 215 18.23 0.29 16.12
N SER A 216 16.95 0.51 15.89
CA SER A 216 15.88 0.09 16.78
C SER A 216 15.74 -1.42 16.71
N GLN A 217 15.25 -2.01 17.80
CA GLN A 217 14.93 -3.42 17.82
C GLN A 217 13.82 -3.73 16.80
N VAL A 218 14.07 -4.68 15.90
CA VAL A 218 13.06 -5.19 14.96
C VAL A 218 12.03 -6.06 15.67
N VAL A 219 10.83 -6.16 15.09
CA VAL A 219 9.79 -7.10 15.52
C VAL A 219 10.39 -8.52 15.52
N GLY A 220 10.11 -9.30 16.56
CA GLY A 220 10.70 -10.64 16.73
C GLY A 220 12.13 -10.63 17.30
N ASN A 221 12.74 -9.46 17.48
CA ASN A 221 14.04 -9.23 18.13
C ASN A 221 15.25 -9.91 17.47
N ILE A 222 15.16 -10.28 16.19
CA ILE A 222 16.23 -10.99 15.48
C ILE A 222 16.51 -10.26 14.17
N PHE A 223 17.78 -9.92 13.94
CA PHE A 223 18.30 -9.52 12.64
C PHE A 223 18.78 -10.78 11.92
N TYR A 224 18.00 -11.28 10.96
CA TYR A 224 18.35 -12.47 10.19
C TYR A 224 19.49 -12.18 9.22
N GLY A 225 20.51 -13.02 9.25
CA GLY A 225 21.50 -13.17 8.20
C GLY A 225 21.13 -14.32 7.25
N PRO A 226 22.00 -14.62 6.28
CA PRO A 226 21.70 -15.59 5.22
C PRO A 226 21.55 -17.04 5.73
N ASN A 227 22.12 -17.35 6.90
CA ASN A 227 22.14 -18.72 7.43
C ASN A 227 21.01 -19.02 8.43
N ASN A 228 20.21 -18.01 8.80
CA ASN A 228 19.15 -18.15 9.81
C ASN A 228 17.82 -17.54 9.37
N LEU A 229 17.62 -17.30 8.07
CA LEU A 229 16.33 -16.92 7.53
C LEU A 229 15.27 -18.00 7.84
N PRO A 230 14.09 -17.63 8.36
CA PRO A 230 12.99 -18.56 8.56
C PRO A 230 12.53 -19.17 7.23
N ALA A 231 11.87 -20.33 7.31
CA ALA A 231 11.18 -20.86 6.15
C ALA A 231 10.10 -19.87 5.69
N SER A 232 10.06 -19.57 4.39
CA SER A 232 9.07 -18.67 3.82
C SER A 232 7.65 -19.24 3.98
N GLY A 233 6.73 -18.36 4.36
CA GLY A 233 5.31 -18.64 4.28
C GLY A 233 4.87 -18.91 2.85
N THR A 234 3.71 -19.56 2.70
CA THR A 234 3.13 -19.89 1.39
C THR A 234 1.69 -19.42 1.25
N GLN A 235 1.15 -18.72 2.26
CA GLN A 235 -0.23 -18.26 2.25
C GLN A 235 -0.34 -16.98 1.42
N THR A 236 -1.40 -16.90 0.61
CA THR A 236 -1.80 -15.66 -0.03
C THR A 236 -2.43 -14.70 0.97
N LEU A 237 -2.52 -13.42 0.62
CA LEU A 237 -3.29 -12.45 1.38
C LEU A 237 -4.80 -12.76 1.29
N SER A 238 -5.51 -12.53 2.39
CA SER A 238 -6.97 -12.68 2.47
C SER A 238 -7.54 -11.80 3.57
N ASN A 239 -8.81 -11.39 3.46
CA ASN A 239 -9.47 -10.61 4.51
C ASN A 239 -9.99 -11.55 5.61
N VAL A 240 -9.67 -11.24 6.87
CA VAL A 240 -10.16 -12.01 8.02
C VAL A 240 -11.62 -11.68 8.30
N ALA A 241 -12.31 -12.55 9.01
CA ALA A 241 -13.72 -12.32 9.32
C ALA A 241 -13.93 -11.05 10.16
N GLY A 242 -14.94 -10.25 9.79
CA GLY A 242 -15.35 -9.07 10.53
C GLY A 242 -16.29 -8.21 9.70
N THR A 243 -16.79 -7.13 10.30
CA THR A 243 -17.51 -6.11 9.55
C THR A 243 -17.29 -4.75 10.22
N VAL A 244 -16.92 -3.75 9.44
CA VAL A 244 -16.86 -2.37 9.87
C VAL A 244 -18.26 -1.75 9.72
N THR A 245 -18.91 -1.41 10.83
CA THR A 245 -20.31 -0.92 10.81
C THR A 245 -20.45 0.59 10.91
N ALA A 246 -19.35 1.29 11.22
CA ALA A 246 -19.28 2.75 11.26
C ALA A 246 -17.88 3.22 10.83
N PRO A 247 -17.76 4.42 10.22
CA PRO A 247 -16.45 4.97 9.88
C PRO A 247 -15.65 5.25 11.16
N ALA A 248 -14.45 4.68 11.27
CA ALA A 248 -13.61 4.81 12.47
C ALA A 248 -13.24 6.28 12.79
N SER A 249 -13.13 7.13 11.77
CA SER A 249 -12.81 8.55 11.89
C SER A 249 -14.05 9.45 12.06
N GLY A 250 -15.25 8.86 12.21
CA GLY A 250 -16.52 9.60 12.28
C GLY A 250 -17.09 9.95 10.90
N GLY A 251 -18.30 10.55 10.90
CA GLY A 251 -19.04 10.85 9.67
C GLY A 251 -18.38 11.91 8.77
N VAL A 252 -17.56 12.79 9.36
CA VAL A 252 -16.73 13.75 8.64
C VAL A 252 -15.39 13.83 9.37
N PHE A 253 -14.30 13.77 8.64
CA PHE A 253 -12.95 13.97 9.20
C PHE A 253 -12.07 14.77 8.24
N THR A 254 -11.00 15.31 8.77
CA THR A 254 -9.96 15.98 7.98
C THR A 254 -8.61 15.33 8.23
N TYR A 255 -7.74 15.34 7.22
CA TYR A 255 -6.35 14.97 7.37
C TYR A 255 -5.48 15.85 6.46
N THR A 256 -4.23 16.05 6.87
CA THR A 256 -3.20 16.65 6.01
C THR A 256 -2.46 15.53 5.32
N ASN A 257 -2.53 15.44 3.99
CA ASN A 257 -1.75 14.45 3.27
C ASN A 257 -0.26 14.72 3.45
N GLY A 258 0.50 13.71 3.85
CA GLY A 258 1.92 13.87 4.13
C GLY A 258 2.77 14.22 2.90
N GLY A 259 2.30 13.85 1.70
CA GLY A 259 3.06 13.99 0.47
C GLY A 259 2.88 15.33 -0.25
N ASP A 260 1.66 15.84 -0.36
CA ASP A 260 1.37 17.13 -0.99
C ASP A 260 1.11 18.28 0.01
N GLY A 261 0.98 17.96 1.31
CA GLY A 261 0.71 18.93 2.37
C GLY A 261 -0.70 19.53 2.36
N GLN A 262 -1.59 19.05 1.50
CA GLN A 262 -2.95 19.55 1.38
C GLN A 262 -3.85 18.98 2.48
N VAL A 263 -4.79 19.81 2.92
CA VAL A 263 -5.83 19.40 3.88
C VAL A 263 -7.05 18.91 3.10
N TYR A 264 -7.38 17.64 3.29
CA TYR A 264 -8.56 17.01 2.71
C TYR A 264 -9.65 16.87 3.77
N THR A 265 -10.88 17.20 3.38
CA THR A 265 -12.08 16.94 4.18
C THR A 265 -12.85 15.79 3.55
N ILE A 266 -12.99 14.70 4.28
CA ILE A 266 -13.69 13.49 3.85
C ILE A 266 -15.03 13.43 4.56
N SER A 267 -16.10 13.28 3.79
CA SER A 267 -17.44 13.00 4.31
C SER A 267 -17.77 11.55 4.01
N ALA A 268 -17.94 10.75 5.07
CA ALA A 268 -18.25 9.34 4.95
C ALA A 268 -19.70 9.15 4.48
N ALA A 269 -19.89 8.32 3.45
CA ALA A 269 -21.19 7.96 2.94
C ALA A 269 -22.01 7.24 4.03
N SER A 270 -23.29 7.56 4.11
CA SER A 270 -24.21 6.91 5.05
C SER A 270 -24.45 5.45 4.66
N VAL A 271 -24.66 4.59 5.65
CA VAL A 271 -25.07 3.20 5.42
C VAL A 271 -26.42 3.20 4.72
N LYS A 272 -26.46 2.81 3.44
CA LYS A 272 -27.73 2.59 2.74
C LYS A 272 -28.40 1.36 3.35
N ALA A 273 -29.62 1.52 3.86
CA ALA A 273 -30.41 0.40 4.36
C ALA A 273 -30.66 -0.60 3.22
N GLY A 274 -29.93 -1.73 3.21
CA GLY A 274 -30.12 -2.79 2.20
C GLY A 274 -28.88 -3.61 1.81
N SER A 275 -27.66 -3.25 2.21
CA SER A 275 -26.44 -4.02 1.87
C SER A 275 -26.10 -5.14 2.87
N GLY A 276 -27.11 -5.67 3.58
CA GLY A 276 -26.94 -6.89 4.34
C GLY A 276 -26.97 -8.09 3.39
N GLY A 277 -25.81 -8.65 3.06
CA GLY A 277 -25.72 -9.97 2.43
C GLY A 277 -26.39 -11.00 3.33
N GLY A 278 -27.66 -11.30 3.03
CA GLY A 278 -28.50 -12.18 3.84
C GLY A 278 -28.01 -13.62 3.75
N ALA A 279 -27.32 -14.09 4.78
CA ALA A 279 -27.25 -15.52 5.08
C ALA A 279 -28.68 -16.02 5.33
N THR A 280 -29.18 -16.84 4.41
CA THR A 280 -30.53 -17.41 4.46
C THR A 280 -30.58 -18.46 5.58
N THR A 281 -30.97 -18.04 6.78
CA THR A 281 -31.35 -18.98 7.84
C THR A 281 -32.86 -19.21 7.77
N THR A 282 -33.23 -20.39 7.28
CA THR A 282 -34.61 -20.86 7.28
C THR A 282 -35.02 -21.17 8.72
N GLY A 283 -35.73 -20.24 9.37
CA GLY A 283 -36.34 -20.43 10.69
C GLY A 283 -37.83 -20.14 10.66
N LYS A 284 -38.65 -21.18 10.82
CA LYS A 284 -40.12 -21.12 10.93
C LYS A 284 -40.56 -20.60 12.32
N GLY A 285 -41.58 -19.74 12.32
CA GLY A 285 -42.46 -19.43 13.47
C GLY A 285 -41.98 -18.24 14.32
N ALA A 286 -42.82 -17.33 14.82
CA ALA A 286 -44.27 -17.26 14.91
C ALA A 286 -44.73 -15.79 14.96
N ALA A 287 -46.01 -15.59 14.66
CA ALA A 287 -46.71 -14.32 14.50
C ALA A 287 -46.80 -13.46 15.77
N SER A 288 -46.80 -12.14 15.58
CA SER A 288 -47.66 -11.22 16.34
C SER A 288 -48.01 -9.99 15.50
N THR A 289 -49.31 -9.85 15.27
CA THR A 289 -50.08 -8.81 14.59
C THR A 289 -50.01 -7.46 15.29
N ASN A 290 -49.93 -6.35 14.55
CA ASN A 290 -51.00 -5.31 14.49
C ASN A 290 -50.62 -4.05 13.67
N GLY A 291 -51.53 -3.67 12.76
CA GLY A 291 -51.76 -2.30 12.23
C GLY A 291 -50.75 -1.81 11.17
N GLY A 292 -51.03 -1.68 9.88
CA GLY A 292 -52.30 -1.48 9.19
C GLY A 292 -52.39 -0.04 8.66
N VAL A 293 -51.74 0.27 7.53
CA VAL A 293 -52.23 1.25 6.53
C VAL A 293 -51.78 0.77 5.15
N ALA A 294 -52.76 0.55 4.28
CA ALA A 294 -52.59 0.21 2.88
C ALA A 294 -52.31 1.47 2.04
N SER A 295 -51.37 1.38 1.10
CA SER A 295 -51.42 2.16 -0.13
C SER A 295 -51.08 1.25 -1.32
N THR A 296 -51.89 1.40 -2.35
CA THR A 296 -52.08 0.51 -3.50
C THR A 296 -51.47 1.14 -4.74
N GLY A 297 -50.84 0.32 -5.60
CA GLY A 297 -50.54 0.62 -7.00
C GLY A 297 -49.20 1.33 -7.24
N SER A 298 -48.38 0.98 -8.23
CA SER A 298 -48.62 0.17 -9.43
C SER A 298 -47.30 -0.38 -9.97
N ALA A 299 -47.32 -1.64 -10.37
CA ALA A 299 -46.27 -2.25 -11.20
C ALA A 299 -46.62 -2.06 -12.68
N ALA A 300 -45.65 -1.65 -13.49
CA ALA A 300 -45.48 -2.00 -14.92
C ALA A 300 -44.27 -1.23 -15.51
N PRO A 301 -43.67 -1.69 -16.62
CA PRO A 301 -43.29 -3.06 -16.97
C PRO A 301 -41.79 -3.18 -17.31
N ALA A 302 -41.31 -4.42 -17.35
CA ALA A 302 -40.00 -4.78 -17.88
C ALA A 302 -39.88 -4.42 -19.37
N THR A 303 -38.80 -3.74 -19.75
CA THR A 303 -38.38 -3.61 -21.14
C THR A 303 -37.07 -4.36 -21.35
N THR A 304 -37.18 -5.40 -22.17
CA THR A 304 -36.09 -6.18 -22.74
C THR A 304 -35.31 -5.29 -23.71
N GLY A 305 -34.03 -5.04 -23.42
CA GLY A 305 -33.08 -4.39 -24.33
C GLY A 305 -31.72 -5.07 -24.27
N LYS A 306 -31.41 -5.87 -25.28
CA LYS A 306 -30.07 -6.36 -25.65
C LYS A 306 -29.88 -6.04 -27.14
N PRO A 307 -28.67 -5.95 -27.68
CA PRO A 307 -27.39 -5.54 -27.10
C PRO A 307 -26.73 -4.43 -27.96
N ASN A 308 -26.24 -3.34 -27.38
CA ASN A 308 -25.29 -2.48 -28.10
C ASN A 308 -23.93 -2.60 -27.42
N GLY A 309 -22.96 -3.10 -28.19
CA GLY A 309 -21.60 -3.30 -27.76
C GLY A 309 -20.95 -2.00 -27.32
N ALA A 310 -20.57 -1.94 -26.05
CA ALA A 310 -19.40 -1.20 -25.63
C ALA A 310 -18.26 -2.21 -25.66
N GLU A 311 -17.49 -2.17 -26.74
CA GLU A 311 -16.28 -2.94 -26.89
C GLU A 311 -15.34 -2.70 -25.71
N LYS A 312 -14.74 -3.80 -25.27
CA LYS A 312 -13.55 -3.89 -24.41
C LYS A 312 -12.56 -2.75 -24.69
N LEU A 313 -12.46 -1.79 -23.78
CA LEU A 313 -11.33 -0.85 -23.75
C LEU A 313 -10.94 -0.45 -22.31
N VAL A 314 -11.30 -1.28 -21.32
CA VAL A 314 -10.94 -1.09 -19.89
C VAL A 314 -9.60 -1.77 -19.54
N SER A 315 -8.98 -2.52 -20.45
CA SER A 315 -7.87 -3.42 -20.10
C SER A 315 -6.48 -2.97 -20.55
N THR A 316 -6.33 -1.86 -21.29
CA THR A 316 -5.07 -1.59 -22.02
C THR A 316 -4.24 -0.42 -21.50
N TRP A 317 -4.78 0.43 -20.62
CA TRP A 317 -4.12 1.70 -20.26
C TRP A 317 -3.54 1.77 -18.85
N GLY A 318 -4.00 0.95 -17.90
CA GLY A 318 -3.24 0.69 -16.67
C GLY A 318 -1.84 0.14 -16.99
N ALA A 319 -1.72 -0.64 -18.07
CA ALA A 319 -0.46 -1.14 -18.59
C ALA A 319 0.41 -0.07 -19.29
N LEU A 320 -0.14 1.07 -19.72
CA LEU A 320 0.60 2.12 -20.43
C LEU A 320 1.19 3.17 -19.50
N VAL A 321 0.51 3.51 -18.40
CA VAL A 321 1.10 4.40 -17.38
C VAL A 321 2.24 3.68 -16.66
N SER A 322 2.06 2.40 -16.30
CA SER A 322 3.15 1.57 -15.74
C SER A 322 4.18 1.12 -16.79
N GLY A 323 3.75 0.88 -18.04
CA GLY A 323 4.66 0.54 -19.14
C GLY A 323 5.59 1.68 -19.57
N ILE A 324 5.17 2.94 -19.38
CA ILE A 324 6.01 4.13 -19.62
C ILE A 324 6.98 4.38 -18.47
N VAL A 325 6.57 4.11 -17.22
CA VAL A 325 7.51 4.09 -16.06
C VAL A 325 8.63 3.05 -16.30
N ILE A 326 8.30 1.95 -16.99
CA ILE A 326 9.19 0.82 -17.19
C ILE A 326 10.07 0.92 -18.47
N SER A 327 9.58 1.54 -19.55
CA SER A 327 10.31 1.54 -20.84
C SER A 327 11.41 2.61 -20.97
N ILE A 328 11.42 3.65 -20.11
CA ILE A 328 12.31 4.82 -20.26
C ILE A 328 13.47 4.81 -19.25
N VAL A 329 13.75 3.68 -18.60
CA VAL A 329 15.04 3.48 -17.91
C VAL A 329 16.15 3.08 -18.90
N PHE A 330 15.81 2.64 -20.12
CA PHE A 330 16.76 2.07 -21.09
C PHE A 330 17.24 3.01 -22.21
N MET A 331 16.83 4.28 -22.24
CA MET A 331 17.28 5.21 -23.30
C MET A 331 17.61 6.60 -22.74
N SER A 332 18.71 6.71 -21.97
CA SER A 332 19.53 7.92 -21.83
C SER A 332 20.87 7.57 -21.18
#